data_AF-F4CRF2-F1
#
_entry.id   AF-F4CRF2-F1
#
_cell.length_a   1.000
_cell.length_b   1.000
_cell.length_c   1.000
_cell.angle_alpha   90.00
_cell.angle_beta   90.00
_cell.angle_gamma   90.00
#
_symmetry.space_group_name_H-M   'P 1'
#
loop_
_entity.id
_entity.type
_entity.pdbx_description
1 polymer ?
#
loop_
_entity_poly.entity_id
_entity_poly.type
_entity_poly.pdbx_seq_one_letter_code
_entity_poly.pdbx_strand_id
1 'polypeptide(L)'
;MADPAQAHPAHAGAEPVVRLVEEIAVQFEHRPPDAAAAEIAAHLRRFWDPRMRRRLVDAVAAGAVGDPVVVRVAQVLAPGVPAR
;
A
#
# COMPACT_ATOMS: atom_id res chain seq x y z
N MET A 1 -6.33 23.59 15.37
CA MET A 1 -6.86 22.56 16.28
C MET A 1 -6.72 21.23 15.54
N ALA A 2 -5.55 20.60 15.64
CA ALA A 2 -5.27 19.30 15.05
C ALA A 2 -5.72 18.23 16.04
N ASP A 3 -6.49 17.27 15.58
CA ASP A 3 -7.12 16.22 16.38
C ASP A 3 -6.06 15.30 17.03
N PRO A 4 -6.13 15.00 18.34
CA PRO A 4 -5.15 14.16 19.03
C PRO A 4 -5.28 12.64 18.75
N ALA A 5 -6.06 12.21 17.76
CA ALA A 5 -6.27 10.79 17.46
C ALA A 5 -5.41 10.19 16.32
N GLN A 6 -4.34 10.86 15.86
CA GLN A 6 -3.42 10.26 14.87
C GLN A 6 -2.35 9.38 15.55
N ALA A 7 -2.76 8.46 16.41
CA ALA A 7 -1.90 7.38 16.85
C ALA A 7 -1.84 6.34 15.73
N HIS A 8 -0.87 6.48 14.82
CA HIS A 8 -0.53 5.39 13.91
C HIS A 8 0.01 4.24 14.76
N PRO A 9 -0.69 3.10 14.90
CA PRO A 9 -0.18 1.99 15.68
C PRO A 9 1.16 1.55 15.09
N ALA A 10 2.16 1.33 15.95
CA ALA A 10 3.45 0.82 15.50
C ALA A 10 3.25 -0.57 14.87
N HIS A 11 3.24 -0.64 13.54
CA HIS A 11 3.19 -1.87 12.75
C HIS A 11 4.54 -2.61 12.83
N ALA A 12 4.84 -3.18 13.99
CA ALA A 12 6.04 -3.96 14.25
C ALA A 12 5.97 -5.31 13.53
N GLY A 13 6.44 -5.36 12.27
CA GLY A 13 6.62 -6.61 11.53
C GLY A 13 6.54 -6.52 10.00
N ALA A 14 5.97 -5.44 9.44
CA ALA A 14 5.81 -5.32 7.99
C ALA A 14 7.12 -4.86 7.31
N GLU A 15 7.35 -5.38 6.10
CA GLU A 15 8.43 -4.92 5.19
C GLU A 15 8.40 -3.38 5.09
N PRO A 16 9.55 -2.67 5.13
CA PRO A 16 9.56 -1.21 5.13
C PRO A 16 8.79 -0.57 3.96
N VAL A 17 8.77 -1.24 2.80
CA VAL A 17 7.99 -0.79 1.64
C VAL A 17 6.48 -0.91 1.84
N VAL A 18 6.00 -1.91 2.58
CA VAL A 18 4.57 -2.09 2.86
C VAL A 18 4.08 -0.95 3.75
N ARG A 19 4.81 -0.67 4.83
CA ARG A 19 4.45 0.43 5.76
C ARG A 19 4.33 1.77 5.07
N LEU A 20 5.27 2.08 4.18
CA LEU A 20 5.21 3.33 3.41
C LEU A 20 3.98 3.42 2.51
N VAL A 21 3.50 2.30 1.94
CA VAL A 21 2.27 2.31 1.14
C VAL A 21 1.02 2.38 2.01
N GLU A 22 1.02 1.75 3.18
CA GLU A 22 -0.06 1.87 4.18
C GLU A 22 -0.21 3.34 4.63
N GLU A 23 0.91 4.01 4.96
CA GLU A 23 0.91 5.44 5.31
C GLU A 23 0.39 6.32 4.16
N ILE A 24 0.76 6.00 2.91
CA ILE A 24 0.18 6.69 1.75
C ILE A 24 -1.32 6.40 1.67
N ALA A 25 -1.77 5.16 1.87
CA ALA A 25 -3.17 4.76 1.75
C ALA A 25 -4.09 5.50 2.71
N VAL A 26 -3.64 5.80 3.95
CA VAL A 26 -4.37 6.64 4.92
C VAL A 26 -4.78 7.99 4.32
N GLN A 27 -3.91 8.60 3.50
CA GLN A 27 -4.22 9.89 2.85
C GLN A 27 -5.33 9.80 1.79
N PHE A 28 -5.66 8.58 1.33
CA PHE A 28 -6.67 8.32 0.30
C PHE A 28 -7.94 7.68 0.85
N GLU A 29 -8.14 7.58 2.18
CA GLU A 29 -9.34 7.00 2.81
C GLU A 29 -10.65 7.67 2.37
N HIS A 30 -10.60 8.95 1.97
CA HIS A 30 -11.74 9.69 1.44
C HIS A 30 -12.16 9.29 0.02
N ARG A 31 -11.43 8.37 -0.63
CA ARG A 31 -11.66 7.93 -2.02
C ARG A 31 -12.15 6.49 -2.08
N PRO A 32 -12.87 6.11 -3.15
CA PRO A 32 -13.19 4.70 -3.40
C PRO A 32 -11.91 3.85 -3.50
N PRO A 33 -11.88 2.63 -2.92
CA PRO A 33 -10.67 1.80 -2.84
C PRO A 33 -9.98 1.54 -4.19
N ASP A 34 -10.74 1.29 -5.25
CA ASP A 34 -10.18 1.07 -6.60
C ASP A 34 -9.50 2.32 -7.15
N ALA A 35 -10.11 3.49 -6.93
CA ALA A 35 -9.56 4.78 -7.37
C ALA A 35 -8.31 5.14 -6.58
N ALA A 36 -8.34 4.96 -5.25
CA ALA A 36 -7.18 5.12 -4.38
C ALA A 36 -6.02 4.23 -4.84
N ALA A 37 -6.27 2.93 -5.04
CA ALA A 37 -5.25 1.99 -5.46
C ALA A 37 -4.64 2.32 -6.84
N ALA A 38 -5.46 2.77 -7.80
CA ALA A 38 -4.97 3.18 -9.10
C ALA A 38 -4.06 4.42 -9.03
N GLU A 39 -4.45 5.43 -8.25
CA GLU A 39 -3.66 6.65 -8.06
C GLU A 39 -2.36 6.38 -7.30
N ILE A 40 -2.42 5.60 -6.22
CA ILE A 40 -1.24 5.20 -5.46
C ILE A 40 -0.29 4.40 -6.36
N ALA A 41 -0.77 3.41 -7.11
CA ALA A 41 0.08 2.64 -8.02
C ALA A 41 0.74 3.53 -9.10
N ALA A 42 0.03 4.54 -9.63
CA ALA A 42 0.60 5.52 -10.54
C ALA A 42 1.69 6.37 -9.88
N HIS A 43 1.48 6.81 -8.63
CA HIS A 43 2.47 7.52 -7.83
C HIS A 43 3.72 6.66 -7.61
N LEU A 44 3.56 5.40 -7.18
CA LEU A 44 4.69 4.48 -6.97
C LEU A 44 5.46 4.23 -8.28
N ARG A 45 4.79 4.08 -9.43
CA ARG A 45 5.47 3.94 -10.72
C ARG A 45 6.35 5.15 -11.07
N ARG A 46 5.94 6.35 -10.66
CA ARG A 46 6.64 7.60 -10.97
C ARG A 46 7.81 7.86 -10.03
N PHE A 47 7.67 7.53 -8.76
CA PHE A 47 8.62 7.96 -7.73
C PHE A 47 9.46 6.83 -7.13
N TRP A 48 9.05 5.56 -7.26
CA TRP A 48 9.77 4.43 -6.66
C TRP A 48 10.59 3.64 -7.68
N ASP A 49 11.74 3.16 -7.23
CA ASP A 49 12.57 2.23 -7.98
C ASP A 49 11.78 0.93 -8.31
N PRO A 50 11.95 0.34 -9.51
CA PRO A 50 11.32 -0.94 -9.86
C PRO A 50 11.48 -2.03 -8.79
N ARG A 51 12.62 -2.10 -8.10
CA ARG A 51 12.89 -3.11 -7.05
C ARG A 51 12.03 -2.90 -5.81
N MET A 52 11.73 -1.65 -5.44
CA MET A 52 10.84 -1.37 -4.30
C MET A 52 9.41 -1.83 -4.60
N ARG A 53 8.93 -1.58 -5.81
CA ARG A 53 7.61 -2.05 -6.27
C ARG A 53 7.52 -3.57 -6.31
N ARG A 54 8.59 -4.25 -6.71
CA ARG A 54 8.70 -5.71 -6.66
C ARG A 54 8.58 -6.23 -5.22
N ARG A 55 9.29 -5.64 -4.26
CA ARG A 55 9.19 -6.03 -2.84
C ARG A 55 7.78 -5.90 -2.28
N LEU A 56 7.06 -4.83 -2.63
CA LEU A 56 5.65 -4.66 -2.25
C LEU A 56 4.79 -5.79 -2.81
N VAL A 57 4.93 -6.08 -4.11
CA VAL A 57 4.22 -7.18 -4.78
C VAL A 57 4.53 -8.53 -4.12
N ASP A 58 5.80 -8.80 -3.85
CA ASP A 58 6.23 -10.06 -3.25
C ASP A 58 5.71 -10.20 -1.81
N ALA A 59 5.68 -9.10 -1.02
CA ALA A 59 5.12 -9.08 0.33
C ALA A 59 3.59 -9.34 0.34
N VAL A 60 2.85 -8.75 -0.60
CA VAL A 60 1.41 -9.03 -0.77
C VAL A 60 1.19 -10.48 -1.20
N ALA A 61 1.98 -11.00 -2.15
CA ALA A 61 1.88 -12.38 -2.59
C ALA A 61 2.19 -13.40 -1.47
N ALA A 62 3.05 -13.03 -0.51
CA ALA A 62 3.35 -13.82 0.67
C ALA A 62 2.24 -13.80 1.74
N GLY A 63 1.18 -12.99 1.56
CA GLY A 63 0.10 -12.84 2.54
C GLY A 63 0.51 -12.04 3.78
N ALA A 64 1.57 -11.24 3.68
CA ALA A 64 2.10 -10.45 4.81
C ALA A 64 1.44 -9.06 4.95
N VAL A 65 0.41 -8.77 4.15
CA VAL A 65 -0.25 -7.46 4.07
C VAL A 65 -1.75 -7.62 4.31
N GLY A 66 -2.28 -6.91 5.30
CA GLY A 66 -3.71 -6.97 5.67
C GLY A 66 -4.55 -5.81 5.14
N ASP A 67 -3.94 -4.73 4.69
CA ASP A 67 -4.67 -3.57 4.16
C ASP A 67 -5.22 -3.88 2.73
N PRO A 68 -6.54 -3.79 2.51
CA PRO A 68 -7.15 -4.14 1.23
C PRO A 68 -6.79 -3.17 0.09
N VAL A 69 -6.55 -1.89 0.39
CA VAL A 69 -6.11 -0.90 -0.61
C VAL A 69 -4.68 -1.23 -1.04
N VAL A 70 -3.80 -1.59 -0.10
CA VAL A 70 -2.41 -1.97 -0.41
C VAL A 70 -2.35 -3.24 -1.25
N VAL A 71 -3.17 -4.25 -0.94
CA VAL A 71 -3.31 -5.46 -1.78
C VAL A 71 -3.72 -5.06 -3.20
N ARG A 72 -4.70 -4.16 -3.34
CA ARG A 72 -5.17 -3.68 -4.63
C ARG A 72 -4.10 -2.89 -5.40
N VAL A 73 -3.30 -2.08 -4.71
CA VAL A 73 -2.13 -1.39 -5.30
C VAL A 73 -1.17 -2.40 -5.92
N ALA A 74 -0.82 -3.47 -5.20
CA ALA A 74 0.07 -4.51 -5.72
C ALA A 74 -0.53 -5.22 -6.95
N GLN A 75 -1.84 -5.49 -6.97
CA GLN A 75 -2.52 -6.07 -8.13
C GLN A 75 -2.52 -5.14 -9.36
N VAL A 76 -2.63 -3.82 -9.13
CA VAL A 76 -2.51 -2.83 -10.22
C VAL A 76 -1.08 -2.79 -10.76
N LEU A 77 -0.07 -2.92 -9.89
CA LEU A 77 1.35 -2.93 -10.28
C LEU A 77 1.75 -4.20 -11.03
N ALA A 78 1.20 -5.35 -10.65
CA ALA A 78 1.46 -6.65 -11.25
C ALA A 78 0.15 -7.46 -11.37
N PRO A 79 -0.45 -7.52 -12.57
CA PRO A 79 -1.60 -8.37 -12.81
C PRO A 79 -1.25 -9.83 -12.53
N GLY A 80 -2.03 -10.49 -11.66
CA GLY A 80 -1.82 -11.90 -11.27
C GLY A 80 -1.40 -12.13 -9.82
N VAL A 81 -1.19 -11.07 -9.02
CA VAL A 81 -1.00 -11.19 -7.57
C VAL A 81 -2.32 -11.62 -6.91
N PRO A 82 -2.37 -12.73 -6.15
CA PRO A 82 -3.60 -13.16 -5.52
C PRO A 82 -3.98 -12.23 -4.36
N ALA A 83 -5.26 -11.85 -4.27
CA ALA A 83 -5.83 -11.40 -3.00
C ALA A 83 -6.06 -12.66 -2.17
N ARG A 84 -5.23 -12.90 -1.16
CA ARG A 84 -5.47 -13.96 -0.18
C ARG A 84 -5.88 -13.33 1.14
#